data_AF-A0A418PV20-F1
#
_entry.id   AF-A0A418PV20-F1
#
_cell.length_a   1.000
_cell.length_b   1.000
_cell.length_c   1.000
_cell.angle_alpha   90.00
_cell.angle_beta   90.00
_cell.angle_gamma   90.00
#
_symmetry.space_group_name_H-M   'P 1'
#
loop_
_entity.id
_entity.type
_entity.pdbx_description
1 polymer ?
#
loop_
_entity_poly.entity_id
_entity_poly.type
_entity_poly.pdbx_seq_one_letter_code
_entity_poly.pdbx_strand_id
1 'polypeptide(L)'
;MNSRIKKIILVDQHMEMNPTWMGEFSDQTRDLVILDPVQLFAEIDWTRYEEDVQVINQIYSRLFEEVVIANKRLVCFWPLVEQYGNDWFELASLCNHNQFELEVYKHILFESENYGFSSEILSAWKKFVYFLIESLMEDIHMNEQFDEIATLIGENESIVLFRMETNGNVRYSFASSSEYFEITPDQIIEPSERDKQLPFFDSFNEMLVKLSDGNDLSKYQTKFVDRQLEKAYFNVLAKDFKIKNLIQNWLETYSLN
;
A
#
# COMPACT_ATOMS: atom_id res chain seq x y z
N MET A 1 0.43 13.54 2.34
CA MET A 1 0.56 13.00 3.72
C MET A 1 1.96 12.38 3.88
N ASN A 2 2.39 12.11 5.12
CA ASN A 2 3.76 11.73 5.51
C ASN A 2 4.52 10.88 4.48
N SER A 3 5.47 11.48 3.76
CA SER A 3 6.52 10.73 3.05
C SER A 3 7.51 10.18 4.09
N ARG A 4 7.05 9.25 4.93
CA ARG A 4 8.00 8.36 5.60
C ARG A 4 8.71 7.66 4.46
N ILE A 5 10.00 7.93 4.31
CA ILE A 5 10.83 7.34 3.26
C ILE A 5 10.61 5.83 3.32
N LYS A 6 10.11 5.26 2.23
CA LYS A 6 9.89 3.83 2.14
C LYS A 6 11.24 3.17 2.12
N LYS A 7 11.48 2.31 3.09
CA LYS A 7 12.81 1.82 3.39
C LYS A 7 12.79 0.30 3.46
N ILE A 8 13.66 -0.31 2.68
CA ILE A 8 13.97 -1.73 2.73
C ILE A 8 15.33 -1.87 3.38
N ILE A 9 15.39 -2.71 4.41
CA ILE A 9 16.61 -2.93 5.18
C ILE A 9 17.09 -4.34 4.88
N LEU A 10 18.30 -4.46 4.36
CA LEU A 10 18.95 -5.74 4.14
C LEU A 10 19.94 -6.02 5.25
N VAL A 11 19.81 -7.17 5.90
CA VAL A 11 20.67 -7.59 7.01
C VAL A 11 21.43 -8.86 6.64
N ASP A 12 22.74 -8.83 6.86
CA ASP A 12 23.65 -9.93 6.55
C ASP A 12 23.72 -10.99 7.67
N GLN A 13 22.65 -11.14 8.47
CA GLN A 13 22.62 -12.00 9.64
C GLN A 13 21.22 -12.52 9.97
N HIS A 14 21.18 -13.72 10.55
CA HIS A 14 19.97 -14.28 11.17
C HIS A 14 19.57 -13.54 12.45
N MET A 15 18.28 -13.53 12.71
CA MET A 15 17.68 -12.97 13.93
C MET A 15 18.21 -13.62 15.22
N GLU A 16 18.46 -14.94 15.20
CA GLU A 16 18.93 -15.69 16.37
C GLU A 16 20.35 -15.31 16.80
N MET A 17 21.13 -14.63 15.95
CA MET A 17 22.51 -14.22 16.26
C MET A 17 22.60 -12.92 17.08
N ASN A 18 21.47 -12.42 17.60
CA ASN A 18 21.40 -11.21 18.45
C ASN A 18 22.22 -10.03 17.89
N PRO A 19 21.89 -9.58 16.67
CA PRO A 19 22.79 -8.71 15.95
C PRO A 19 22.72 -7.27 16.46
N THR A 20 23.86 -6.59 16.43
CA THR A 20 24.03 -5.22 16.93
C THR A 20 23.09 -4.20 16.27
N TRP A 21 22.61 -4.48 15.05
CA TRP A 21 21.62 -3.66 14.35
C TRP A 21 20.26 -3.66 15.04
N MET A 22 19.85 -4.75 15.74
CA MET A 22 18.61 -4.74 16.53
C MET A 22 18.63 -3.66 17.63
N GLY A 23 19.81 -3.29 18.14
CA GLY A 23 19.98 -2.18 19.07
C GLY A 23 19.61 -0.83 18.45
N GLU A 24 19.89 -0.62 17.16
CA GLU A 24 19.53 0.58 16.40
C GLU A 24 18.02 0.70 16.16
N PHE A 25 17.28 -0.41 16.25
CA PHE A 25 15.83 -0.45 16.05
C PHE A 25 15.02 -0.77 17.30
N SER A 26 15.65 -0.80 18.48
CA SER A 26 15.02 -1.22 19.75
C SER A 26 13.75 -0.44 20.10
N ASP A 27 13.69 0.85 19.72
CA ASP A 27 12.51 1.71 19.89
C ASP A 27 11.47 1.62 18.75
N GLN A 28 11.79 0.95 17.63
CA GLN A 28 10.98 0.88 16.40
C GLN A 28 10.51 -0.54 16.04
N THR A 29 10.73 -1.53 16.91
CA THR A 29 10.37 -2.95 16.65
C THR A 29 8.91 -3.18 16.25
N ARG A 30 7.98 -2.29 16.64
CA ARG A 30 6.56 -2.37 16.24
C ARG A 30 6.29 -1.95 14.78
N ASP A 31 7.20 -1.18 14.20
CA ASP A 31 7.11 -0.63 12.84
C ASP A 31 7.95 -1.45 11.84
N LEU A 32 8.44 -2.64 12.24
CA LEU A 32 9.27 -3.51 11.42
C LEU A 32 8.58 -4.85 11.13
N VAL A 33 8.82 -5.35 9.93
CA VAL A 33 8.48 -6.71 9.50
C VAL A 33 9.76 -7.40 9.12
N ILE A 34 10.00 -8.57 9.69
CA ILE A 34 11.24 -9.30 9.47
C ILE A 34 10.97 -10.53 8.61
N LEU A 35 11.78 -10.68 7.58
CA LEU A 35 11.78 -11.78 6.64
C LEU A 35 13.12 -12.51 6.77
N ASP A 36 13.13 -13.58 7.57
CA ASP A 36 14.28 -14.47 7.78
C ASP A 36 13.99 -15.85 7.16
N PRO A 37 14.93 -16.44 6.40
CA PRO A 37 14.68 -17.69 5.68
C PRO A 37 14.46 -18.90 6.60
N VAL A 38 15.07 -18.92 7.78
CA VAL A 38 14.94 -20.02 8.75
C VAL A 38 13.59 -19.93 9.43
N GLN A 39 13.24 -18.74 9.93
CA GLN A 39 11.95 -18.50 10.59
C GLN A 39 10.79 -18.74 9.61
N LEU A 40 10.91 -18.21 8.39
CA LEU A 40 9.89 -18.39 7.38
C LEU A 40 9.73 -19.88 7.06
N PHE A 41 10.80 -20.63 6.83
CA PHE A 41 10.74 -22.07 6.54
C PHE A 41 10.08 -22.88 7.66
N ALA A 42 10.29 -22.49 8.91
CA ALA A 42 9.65 -23.13 10.06
C ALA A 42 8.12 -22.90 10.11
N GLU A 43 7.64 -21.77 9.58
CA GLU A 43 6.23 -21.42 9.53
C GLU A 43 5.56 -21.91 8.24
N ILE A 44 6.19 -21.66 7.10
CA ILE A 44 5.74 -21.94 5.73
C ILE A 44 6.95 -22.33 4.91
N ASP A 45 6.90 -23.49 4.24
CA ASP A 45 7.98 -23.94 3.36
C ASP A 45 8.08 -23.05 2.08
N TRP A 46 8.74 -21.91 2.23
CA TRP A 46 8.93 -20.92 1.17
C TRP A 46 9.75 -21.46 -0.01
N THR A 47 10.51 -22.55 0.17
CA THR A 47 11.33 -23.11 -0.91
C THR A 47 10.48 -23.66 -2.07
N ARG A 48 9.20 -23.90 -1.82
CA ARG A 48 8.22 -24.40 -2.78
C ARG A 48 7.41 -23.30 -3.47
N TYR A 49 7.78 -22.01 -3.31
CA TYR A 49 7.01 -20.89 -3.84
C TYR A 49 6.82 -20.92 -5.37
N GLU A 50 7.75 -21.49 -6.12
CA GLU A 50 7.65 -21.65 -7.58
C GLU A 50 6.68 -22.77 -7.99
N GLU A 51 6.50 -23.77 -7.12
CA GLU A 51 5.70 -24.97 -7.40
C GLU A 51 4.28 -24.87 -6.81
N ASP A 52 4.10 -24.05 -5.78
CA ASP A 52 2.86 -23.94 -5.02
C ASP A 52 2.43 -22.47 -4.84
N VAL A 53 1.42 -22.10 -5.62
CA VAL A 53 0.82 -20.75 -5.57
C VAL A 53 0.21 -20.44 -4.19
N GLN A 54 -0.18 -21.45 -3.41
CA GLN A 54 -0.71 -21.21 -2.07
C GLN A 54 0.37 -20.74 -1.11
N VAL A 55 1.60 -21.26 -1.24
CA VAL A 55 2.75 -20.83 -0.43
C VAL A 55 3.04 -19.36 -0.66
N ILE A 56 3.14 -18.93 -1.93
CA ILE A 56 3.42 -17.52 -2.22
C ILE A 56 2.28 -16.61 -1.76
N ASN A 57 1.02 -17.00 -1.97
CA ASN A 57 -0.12 -16.20 -1.55
C ASN A 57 -0.16 -16.02 -0.03
N GLN A 58 0.11 -17.07 0.76
CA GLN A 58 0.13 -16.96 2.21
C GLN A 58 1.21 -15.99 2.71
N ILE A 59 2.42 -16.10 2.15
CA ILE A 59 3.54 -15.22 2.51
C ILE A 59 3.25 -13.79 2.06
N TYR A 60 2.77 -13.63 0.84
CA TYR A 60 2.47 -12.32 0.25
C TYR A 60 1.34 -11.61 1.00
N SER A 61 0.21 -12.28 1.29
CA SER A 61 -0.91 -11.67 2.00
C SER A 61 -0.49 -11.11 3.36
N ARG A 62 0.37 -11.84 4.09
CA ARG A 62 0.94 -11.37 5.36
C ARG A 62 1.82 -10.14 5.15
N LEU A 63 2.72 -10.17 4.16
CA LEU A 63 3.60 -9.03 3.88
C LEU A 63 2.83 -7.81 3.37
N PHE A 64 1.77 -8.03 2.59
CA PHE A 64 0.91 -6.97 2.09
C PHE A 64 0.22 -6.23 3.25
N GLU A 65 -0.41 -6.96 4.16
CA GLU A 65 -1.06 -6.36 5.33
C GLU A 65 -0.07 -5.55 6.17
N GLU A 66 1.14 -6.06 6.36
CA GLU A 66 2.10 -5.43 7.26
C GLU A 66 2.88 -4.27 6.60
N VAL A 67 3.32 -4.44 5.35
CA VAL A 67 4.15 -3.46 4.63
C VAL A 67 3.29 -2.43 3.91
N VAL A 68 2.21 -2.85 3.25
CA VAL A 68 1.38 -1.97 2.42
C VAL A 68 0.30 -1.29 3.25
N ILE A 69 -0.46 -2.07 4.05
CA ILE A 69 -1.57 -1.52 4.84
C ILE A 69 -1.08 -0.88 6.14
N ALA A 70 -0.25 -1.57 6.91
CA ALA A 70 0.27 -1.05 8.18
C ALA A 70 1.50 -0.14 8.02
N ASN A 71 2.04 0.01 6.80
CA ASN A 71 3.18 0.87 6.47
C ASN A 71 4.42 0.59 7.33
N LYS A 72 4.67 -0.69 7.63
CA LYS A 72 5.88 -1.14 8.33
C LYS A 72 7.05 -1.26 7.36
N ARG A 73 8.27 -1.13 7.88
CA ARG A 73 9.49 -1.32 7.09
C ARG A 73 9.84 -2.79 7.00
N LEU A 74 10.22 -3.22 5.80
CA LEU A 74 10.65 -4.59 5.54
C LEU A 74 12.14 -4.76 5.82
N VAL A 75 12.47 -5.71 6.70
CA VAL A 75 13.83 -6.14 7.03
C VAL A 75 14.02 -7.54 6.47
N CYS A 76 14.89 -7.69 5.47
CA CYS A 76 15.15 -8.99 4.84
C CYS A 76 16.56 -9.46 5.18
N PHE A 77 16.69 -10.75 5.51
CA PHE A 77 17.99 -11.41 5.44
C PHE A 77 18.48 -11.36 3.98
N TRP A 78 19.72 -10.91 3.77
CA TRP A 78 20.35 -10.90 2.47
C TRP A 78 21.83 -11.23 2.60
N PRO A 79 22.29 -12.38 2.06
CA PRO A 79 23.68 -12.78 2.19
C PRO A 79 24.60 -11.86 1.36
N LEU A 80 25.50 -11.13 2.03
CA LEU A 80 26.43 -10.17 1.42
C LEU A 80 27.82 -10.73 1.12
N VAL A 81 28.05 -12.04 1.32
CA VAL A 81 29.35 -12.71 1.04
C VAL A 81 29.83 -12.50 -0.41
N GLU A 82 28.93 -12.23 -1.36
CA GLU A 82 29.25 -11.85 -2.74
C GLU A 82 28.76 -10.43 -3.04
N GLN A 83 29.32 -9.45 -2.34
CA GLN A 83 28.86 -8.05 -2.24
C GLN A 83 28.57 -7.28 -3.55
N TYR A 84 28.76 -7.89 -4.72
CA TYR A 84 28.54 -7.30 -6.05
C TYR A 84 28.06 -8.33 -7.10
N GLY A 85 27.32 -9.36 -6.68
CA GLY A 85 26.59 -10.21 -7.64
C GLY A 85 25.53 -9.39 -8.40
N ASN A 86 25.16 -9.84 -9.61
CA ASN A 86 24.12 -9.19 -10.42
C ASN A 86 22.83 -8.96 -9.64
N ASP A 87 22.44 -9.91 -8.78
CA ASP A 87 21.22 -9.85 -7.95
C ASP A 87 21.14 -8.59 -7.07
N TRP A 88 22.28 -8.13 -6.52
CA TRP A 88 22.31 -6.91 -5.71
C TRP A 88 22.09 -5.67 -6.58
N PHE A 89 22.72 -5.61 -7.76
CA PHE A 89 22.54 -4.50 -8.69
C PHE A 89 21.12 -4.44 -9.22
N GLU A 90 20.51 -5.60 -9.49
CA GLU A 90 19.11 -5.71 -9.90
C GLU A 90 18.18 -5.16 -8.81
N LEU A 91 18.36 -5.59 -7.55
CA LEU A 91 17.55 -5.09 -6.43
C LEU A 91 17.76 -3.60 -6.16
N ALA A 92 19.01 -3.13 -6.15
CA ALA A 92 19.32 -1.72 -5.95
C ALA A 92 18.75 -0.85 -7.08
N SER A 93 18.81 -1.33 -8.32
CA SER A 93 18.18 -0.70 -9.48
C SER A 93 16.67 -0.62 -9.30
N LEU A 94 16.02 -1.73 -8.95
CA LEU A 94 14.58 -1.79 -8.70
C LEU A 94 14.14 -0.78 -7.62
N CYS A 95 14.82 -0.75 -6.48
CA CYS A 95 14.55 0.21 -5.40
C CYS A 95 14.71 1.65 -5.86
N ASN A 96 15.80 1.97 -6.58
CA ASN A 96 16.08 3.32 -7.06
C ASN A 96 15.04 3.80 -8.08
N HIS A 97 14.62 2.94 -9.01
CA HIS A 97 13.56 3.28 -9.97
C HIS A 97 12.23 3.58 -9.28
N ASN A 98 11.93 2.90 -8.18
CA ASN A 98 10.68 3.05 -7.42
C ASN A 98 10.77 4.03 -6.24
N GLN A 99 11.88 4.77 -6.10
CA GLN A 99 12.12 5.74 -5.02
C GLN A 99 12.11 5.14 -3.59
N PHE A 100 12.52 3.87 -3.45
CA PHE A 100 12.74 3.24 -2.14
C PHE A 100 14.18 3.43 -1.68
N GLU A 101 14.37 3.73 -0.40
CA GLU A 101 15.69 3.74 0.24
C GLU A 101 16.09 2.29 0.57
N LEU A 102 17.29 1.89 0.13
CA LEU A 102 17.87 0.59 0.43
C LEU A 102 19.01 0.78 1.45
N GLU A 103 18.83 0.25 2.64
CA GLU A 103 19.85 0.26 3.70
C GLU A 103 20.43 -1.13 3.90
N VAL A 104 21.73 -1.20 4.18
CA VAL A 104 22.46 -2.46 4.29
C VAL A 104 23.26 -2.50 5.57
N TYR A 105 23.04 -3.55 6.36
CA TYR A 105 23.79 -3.84 7.57
C TYR A 105 24.65 -5.07 7.40
N LYS A 106 25.96 -4.85 7.27
CA LYS A 106 26.96 -5.92 7.18
C LYS A 106 27.46 -6.31 8.57
N HIS A 107 27.65 -7.60 8.80
CA HIS A 107 28.38 -8.05 9.98
C HIS A 107 29.89 -7.83 9.83
N ILE A 108 30.52 -7.29 10.87
CA ILE A 108 31.94 -6.89 10.86
C ILE A 108 32.89 -8.11 11.03
N LEU A 109 32.38 -9.26 11.49
CA LEU A 109 33.23 -10.37 12.00
C LEU A 109 33.05 -11.73 11.31
N PHE A 110 32.33 -11.85 10.18
CA PHE A 110 32.23 -13.14 9.48
C PHE A 110 33.31 -13.28 8.41
N GLU A 111 34.40 -13.95 8.77
CA GLU A 111 35.33 -14.56 7.82
C GLU A 111 34.69 -15.83 7.24
N SER A 112 34.39 -15.81 5.95
CA SER A 112 34.12 -16.96 5.06
C SER A 112 32.90 -17.87 5.34
N GLU A 113 31.94 -17.76 4.42
CA GLU A 113 31.38 -18.87 3.61
C GLU A 113 30.25 -19.78 4.12
N ASN A 114 29.76 -19.71 5.35
CA ASN A 114 28.58 -20.54 5.67
C ASN A 114 27.60 -19.87 6.62
N TYR A 115 26.57 -19.24 6.03
CA TYR A 115 25.31 -18.93 6.70
C TYR A 115 24.51 -20.19 7.12
N GLY A 116 25.12 -21.38 7.03
CA GLY A 116 24.44 -22.66 7.24
C GLY A 116 23.60 -23.12 6.04
N PHE A 117 23.67 -22.41 4.91
CA PHE A 117 22.92 -22.72 3.68
C PHE A 117 23.83 -23.10 2.53
N SER A 118 23.35 -23.97 1.64
CA SER A 118 23.98 -24.19 0.34
C SER A 118 23.85 -22.95 -0.54
N SER A 119 24.75 -22.80 -1.51
CA SER A 119 24.69 -21.73 -2.52
C SER A 119 23.37 -21.74 -3.30
N GLU A 120 22.80 -22.93 -3.55
CA GLU A 120 21.50 -23.10 -4.20
C GLU A 120 20.38 -22.47 -3.38
N ILE A 121 20.33 -22.72 -2.07
CA ILE A 121 19.32 -22.15 -1.18
C ILE A 121 19.48 -20.62 -1.08
N LEU A 122 20.72 -20.13 -0.98
CA LEU A 122 20.98 -18.69 -0.95
C LEU A 122 20.56 -18.01 -2.25
N SER A 123 20.78 -18.64 -3.41
CA SER A 123 20.34 -18.12 -4.70
C SER A 123 18.81 -18.13 -4.82
N ALA A 124 18.15 -19.23 -4.41
CA ALA A 124 16.70 -19.31 -4.39
C ALA A 124 16.08 -18.25 -3.46
N TRP A 125 16.67 -18.03 -2.29
CA TRP A 125 16.24 -16.99 -1.35
C TRP A 125 16.34 -15.59 -1.96
N LYS A 126 17.47 -15.24 -2.59
CA LYS A 126 17.62 -13.92 -3.23
C LYS A 126 16.56 -13.68 -4.30
N LYS A 127 16.28 -14.68 -5.15
CA LYS A 127 15.22 -14.60 -6.17
C LYS A 127 13.84 -14.42 -5.55
N PHE A 128 13.56 -15.19 -4.50
CA PHE A 128 12.31 -15.10 -3.75
C PHE A 128 12.11 -13.72 -3.12
N VAL A 129 13.14 -13.18 -2.45
CA VAL A 129 13.09 -11.84 -1.85
C VAL A 129 12.93 -10.76 -2.92
N TYR A 130 13.65 -10.88 -4.04
CA TYR A 130 13.49 -9.96 -5.17
C TYR A 130 12.05 -9.93 -5.68
N PHE A 131 11.48 -11.11 -5.95
CA PHE A 131 10.10 -11.26 -6.40
C PHE A 131 9.10 -10.61 -5.43
N LEU A 132 9.24 -10.87 -4.13
CA LEU A 132 8.36 -10.28 -3.11
C LEU A 132 8.47 -8.75 -3.08
N ILE A 133 9.69 -8.22 -3.13
CA ILE A 133 9.92 -6.78 -3.11
C ILE A 133 9.31 -6.13 -4.35
N GLU A 134 9.50 -6.72 -5.53
CA GLU A 134 8.91 -6.24 -6.78
C GLU A 134 7.38 -6.17 -6.69
N SER A 135 6.72 -7.27 -6.29
CA SER A 135 5.25 -7.30 -6.14
C SER A 135 4.74 -6.29 -5.10
N LEU A 136 5.42 -6.18 -3.95
CA LEU A 136 5.05 -5.18 -2.94
C LEU A 136 5.23 -3.75 -3.46
N MET A 137 6.27 -3.47 -4.23
CA MET A 137 6.47 -2.14 -4.83
C MET A 137 5.38 -1.79 -5.82
N GLU A 138 4.98 -2.73 -6.67
CA GLU A 138 3.88 -2.55 -7.61
C GLU A 138 2.58 -2.20 -6.87
N ASP A 139 2.25 -2.97 -5.82
CA ASP A 139 1.03 -2.73 -5.04
C ASP A 139 1.09 -1.45 -4.21
N ILE A 140 2.25 -1.09 -3.67
CA ILE A 140 2.44 0.22 -3.00
C ILE A 140 2.26 1.34 -4.01
N HIS A 141 2.83 1.21 -5.22
CA HIS A 141 2.68 2.21 -6.26
C HIS A 141 1.22 2.34 -6.69
N MET A 142 0.51 1.23 -6.86
CA MET A 142 -0.93 1.22 -7.14
C MET A 142 -1.71 1.90 -6.02
N ASN A 143 -1.42 1.63 -4.74
CA ASN A 143 -2.10 2.29 -3.63
C ASN A 143 -1.77 3.78 -3.52
N GLU A 144 -0.53 4.19 -3.81
CA GLU A 144 -0.16 5.61 -3.84
C GLU A 144 -0.75 6.39 -5.00
N GLN A 145 -1.10 5.70 -6.10
CA GLN A 145 -1.88 6.32 -7.16
C GLN A 145 -3.30 6.67 -6.73
N PHE A 146 -3.79 6.19 -5.57
CA PHE A 146 -5.14 6.50 -5.08
C PHE A 146 -5.07 7.24 -3.73
N ASP A 147 -5.00 8.56 -3.80
CA ASP A 147 -5.18 9.42 -2.63
C ASP A 147 -6.68 9.55 -2.33
N GLU A 148 -7.19 8.88 -1.29
CA GLU A 148 -8.54 9.15 -0.80
C GLU A 148 -8.64 10.62 -0.36
N ILE A 149 -9.56 11.36 -0.98
CA ILE A 149 -9.80 12.78 -0.69
C ILE A 149 -10.92 12.92 0.32
N ALA A 150 -11.98 12.12 0.17
CA ALA A 150 -13.16 12.21 0.99
C ALA A 150 -14.01 10.96 0.94
N THR A 151 -14.78 10.75 2.00
CA THR A 151 -15.86 9.77 2.02
C THR A 151 -17.18 10.49 2.32
N LEU A 152 -18.20 10.21 1.49
CA LEU A 152 -19.58 10.67 1.64
C LEU A 152 -20.41 9.51 2.17
N ILE A 153 -21.04 9.66 3.33
CA ILE A 153 -21.79 8.61 4.02
C ILE A 153 -23.27 8.99 4.01
N GLY A 154 -24.08 8.23 3.28
CA GLY A 154 -25.54 8.31 3.30
C GLY A 154 -26.14 7.24 4.21
N GLU A 155 -27.48 7.21 4.31
CA GLU A 155 -28.17 6.20 5.14
C GLU A 155 -28.01 4.77 4.61
N ASN A 156 -27.89 4.59 3.29
CA ASN A 156 -27.88 3.27 2.64
C ASN A 156 -26.67 3.03 1.73
N GLU A 157 -25.79 4.01 1.55
CA GLU A 157 -24.61 3.89 0.68
C GLU A 157 -23.50 4.83 1.13
N SER A 158 -22.25 4.48 0.83
CA SER A 158 -21.11 5.38 0.94
C SER A 158 -20.46 5.58 -0.42
N ILE A 159 -19.91 6.78 -0.64
CA ILE A 159 -19.20 7.15 -1.85
C ILE A 159 -17.82 7.61 -1.45
N VAL A 160 -16.80 6.92 -1.95
CA VAL A 160 -15.40 7.27 -1.74
C VAL A 160 -14.94 8.12 -2.93
N LEU A 161 -14.33 9.28 -2.65
CA LEU A 161 -13.75 10.19 -3.63
C LEU A 161 -12.23 10.06 -3.56
N PHE A 162 -11.59 9.86 -4.70
CA PHE A 162 -10.14 9.68 -4.78
C PHE A 162 -9.51 10.57 -5.85
N ARG A 163 -8.26 10.94 -5.59
CA ARG A 163 -7.35 11.64 -6.48
C ARG A 163 -6.31 10.65 -6.96
N MET A 164 -5.98 10.74 -8.23
CA MET A 164 -4.89 9.99 -8.83
C MET A 164 -3.90 10.93 -9.49
N GLU A 165 -2.62 10.71 -9.27
CA GLU A 165 -1.55 11.47 -9.92
C GLU A 165 -0.69 10.53 -10.76
N THR A 166 -0.73 10.70 -12.07
CA THR A 166 0.04 9.89 -13.02
C THR A 166 0.83 10.81 -13.93
N ASN A 167 2.16 10.70 -13.92
CA ASN A 167 3.06 11.50 -14.76
C ASN A 167 2.84 13.04 -14.65
N GLY A 168 2.50 13.52 -13.46
CA GLY A 168 2.21 14.93 -13.18
C GLY A 168 0.81 15.41 -13.59
N ASN A 169 -0.03 14.52 -14.14
CA ASN A 169 -1.43 14.80 -14.40
C ASN A 169 -2.28 14.30 -13.23
N VAL A 170 -3.04 15.22 -12.62
CA VAL A 170 -3.96 14.91 -11.54
C VAL A 170 -5.34 14.63 -12.11
N ARG A 171 -5.92 13.48 -11.75
CA ARG A 171 -7.28 13.06 -12.09
C ARG A 171 -8.07 12.78 -10.82
N TYR A 172 -9.39 12.89 -10.92
CA TYR A 172 -10.33 12.67 -9.83
C TYR A 172 -11.34 11.62 -10.25
N SER A 173 -11.80 10.80 -9.30
CA SER A 173 -12.86 9.81 -9.55
C SER A 173 -13.55 9.42 -8.24
N PHE A 174 -14.62 8.65 -8.34
CA PHE A 174 -15.43 8.22 -7.21
C PHE A 174 -15.91 6.78 -7.39
N ALA A 175 -16.15 6.09 -6.28
CA ALA A 175 -16.73 4.75 -6.25
C ALA A 175 -17.81 4.67 -5.15
N SER A 176 -18.92 3.99 -5.43
CA SER A 176 -20.00 3.76 -4.44
C SER A 176 -19.93 2.35 -3.85
N SER A 177 -20.20 2.24 -2.54
CA SER A 177 -20.15 0.99 -1.79
C SER A 177 -21.22 -0.02 -2.21
N SER A 178 -22.28 0.45 -2.88
CA SER A 178 -23.30 -0.42 -3.48
C SER A 178 -22.77 -1.26 -4.64
N GLU A 179 -21.63 -0.89 -5.24
CA GLU A 179 -21.09 -1.57 -6.42
C GLU A 179 -19.82 -2.40 -6.15
N TYR A 180 -19.08 -2.21 -5.03
CA TYR A 180 -17.73 -2.81 -4.91
C TYR A 180 -17.28 -3.34 -3.54
N PHE A 181 -18.01 -3.14 -2.43
CA PHE A 181 -17.51 -3.55 -1.09
C PHE A 181 -18.08 -4.88 -0.54
N GLU A 182 -18.90 -5.62 -1.30
CA GLU A 182 -19.25 -7.01 -0.96
C GLU A 182 -18.24 -8.01 -1.53
N ILE A 183 -16.96 -7.92 -1.16
CA ILE A 183 -16.05 -9.05 -1.32
C ILE A 183 -16.21 -9.94 -0.08
N THR A 184 -17.27 -10.74 -0.08
CA THR A 184 -17.31 -11.95 0.76
C THR A 184 -16.59 -13.07 0.00
N PRO A 185 -15.72 -13.86 0.64
CA PRO A 185 -14.79 -14.76 -0.04
C PRO A 185 -15.43 -15.93 -0.83
N ASP A 186 -16.76 -16.04 -0.88
CA ASP A 186 -17.46 -17.20 -1.45
C ASP A 186 -18.40 -16.89 -2.64
N GLN A 187 -18.39 -15.67 -3.20
CA GLN A 187 -19.20 -15.39 -4.38
C GLN A 187 -18.35 -15.40 -5.66
N ILE A 188 -18.53 -16.46 -6.45
CA ILE A 188 -18.11 -16.49 -7.86
C ILE A 188 -18.88 -15.38 -8.57
N ILE A 189 -18.22 -14.25 -8.81
CA ILE A 189 -18.75 -13.16 -9.61
C ILE A 189 -18.82 -13.67 -11.05
N GLU A 190 -20.01 -14.06 -11.50
CA GLU A 190 -20.28 -14.14 -12.92
C GLU A 190 -20.11 -12.73 -13.50
N PRO A 191 -19.31 -12.54 -14.58
CA PRO A 191 -19.05 -11.22 -15.13
C PRO A 191 -20.32 -10.68 -15.79
N SER A 192 -21.15 -9.99 -15.02
CA SER A 192 -22.34 -9.31 -15.54
C SER A 192 -21.95 -7.95 -16.14
N GLU A 193 -21.97 -7.87 -17.47
CA GLU A 193 -22.22 -6.73 -18.39
C GLU A 193 -21.97 -5.25 -17.97
N ARG A 194 -21.13 -4.93 -17.00
CA ARG A 194 -20.70 -3.55 -16.73
C ARG A 194 -19.22 -3.46 -16.39
N ASP A 195 -18.39 -3.67 -17.40
CA ASP A 195 -17.09 -3.00 -17.53
C ASP A 195 -17.29 -1.47 -17.71
N LYS A 196 -18.00 -0.83 -16.77
CA LYS A 196 -17.97 0.62 -16.67
C LYS A 196 -16.66 0.96 -16.00
N GLN A 197 -15.64 1.20 -16.83
CA GLN A 197 -14.43 1.90 -16.41
C GLN A 197 -14.84 3.06 -15.50
N LEU A 198 -14.28 3.11 -14.29
CA LEU A 198 -14.47 4.21 -13.35
C LEU A 198 -14.26 5.53 -14.10
N PRO A 199 -15.21 6.48 -14.05
CA PRO A 199 -15.06 7.72 -14.79
C PRO A 199 -13.96 8.57 -14.14
N PHE A 200 -12.98 8.98 -14.93
CA PHE A 200 -11.92 9.89 -14.49
C PHE A 200 -12.18 11.30 -15.00
N PHE A 201 -11.93 12.29 -14.15
CA PHE A 201 -12.17 13.71 -14.41
C PHE A 201 -10.87 14.50 -14.23
N ASP A 202 -10.67 15.53 -15.05
CA ASP A 202 -9.46 16.37 -14.99
C ASP A 202 -9.55 17.43 -13.87
N SER A 203 -10.73 17.61 -13.26
CA SER A 203 -10.91 18.48 -12.10
C SER A 203 -11.88 17.93 -11.07
N PHE A 204 -11.63 18.27 -9.80
CA PHE A 204 -12.50 17.90 -8.69
C PHE A 204 -13.93 18.45 -8.87
N ASN A 205 -14.08 19.67 -9.40
CA ASN A 205 -15.40 20.26 -9.62
C ASN A 205 -16.19 19.52 -10.71
N GLU A 206 -15.54 19.09 -11.78
CA GLU A 206 -16.18 18.31 -12.85
C GLU A 206 -16.70 16.97 -12.33
N MET A 207 -15.89 16.28 -11.51
CA MET A 207 -16.30 15.07 -10.81
C MET A 207 -17.52 15.31 -9.94
N LEU A 208 -17.55 16.40 -9.16
CA LEU A 208 -18.67 16.71 -8.28
C LEU A 208 -19.97 17.03 -9.03
N VAL A 209 -19.88 17.77 -10.14
CA VAL A 209 -21.03 18.01 -11.01
C VAL A 209 -21.55 16.68 -11.55
N LYS A 210 -20.66 15.77 -11.96
CA LYS A 210 -21.09 14.48 -12.45
C LYS A 210 -21.71 13.60 -11.37
N LEU A 211 -21.23 13.73 -10.14
CA LEU A 211 -21.76 13.04 -8.98
C LEU A 211 -23.14 13.59 -8.57
N SER A 212 -23.36 14.90 -8.70
CA SER A 212 -24.64 15.54 -8.38
C SER A 212 -25.73 15.30 -9.44
N ASP A 213 -25.36 14.96 -10.68
CA ASP A 213 -26.32 14.54 -11.72
C ASP A 213 -27.14 13.30 -11.31
N GLY A 214 -26.55 12.42 -10.48
CA GLY A 214 -27.15 11.13 -10.09
C GLY A 214 -27.51 10.99 -8.61
N ASN A 215 -26.92 11.80 -7.73
CA ASN A 215 -27.05 11.69 -6.28
C ASN A 215 -27.45 13.02 -5.65
N ASP A 216 -28.35 12.99 -4.66
CA ASP A 216 -28.61 14.15 -3.81
C ASP A 216 -27.52 14.28 -2.74
N LEU A 217 -26.43 14.94 -3.13
CA LEU A 217 -25.25 15.16 -2.29
C LEU A 217 -25.57 15.83 -0.93
N SER A 218 -26.71 16.52 -0.80
CA SER A 218 -27.12 17.16 0.46
C SER A 218 -27.51 16.16 1.55
N LYS A 219 -27.74 14.89 1.20
CA LYS A 219 -28.10 13.81 2.12
C LYS A 219 -26.92 13.06 2.69
N TYR A 220 -25.70 13.35 2.25
CA TYR A 220 -24.50 12.66 2.71
C TYR A 220 -23.81 13.48 3.79
N GLN A 221 -23.44 12.80 4.87
CA GLN A 221 -22.43 13.30 5.78
C GLN A 221 -21.06 13.16 5.12
N THR A 222 -20.21 14.17 5.25
CA THR A 222 -18.92 14.18 4.54
C THR A 222 -17.74 14.19 5.49
N LYS A 223 -16.69 13.46 5.12
CA LYS A 223 -15.40 13.49 5.80
C LYS A 223 -14.33 13.75 4.74
N PHE A 224 -13.68 14.91 4.81
CA PHE A 224 -12.63 15.33 3.88
C PHE A 224 -11.26 15.30 4.53
N VAL A 225 -10.25 14.90 3.76
CA VAL A 225 -8.84 14.93 4.15
C VAL A 225 -8.25 16.34 3.99
N ASP A 226 -8.75 17.13 3.02
CA ASP A 226 -8.30 18.50 2.73
C ASP A 226 -9.46 19.51 2.81
N ARG A 227 -9.25 20.58 3.61
CA ARG A 227 -10.19 21.69 3.79
C ARG A 227 -10.48 22.49 2.52
N GLN A 228 -9.54 22.57 1.58
CA GLN A 228 -9.75 23.25 0.29
C GLN A 228 -10.72 22.47 -0.59
N LEU A 229 -10.60 21.14 -0.61
CA LEU A 229 -11.48 20.25 -1.35
C LEU A 229 -12.87 20.20 -0.71
N GLU A 230 -12.93 20.21 0.62
CA GLU A 230 -14.19 20.38 1.37
C GLU A 230 -14.90 21.69 1.01
N LYS A 231 -14.17 22.81 0.97
CA LYS A 231 -14.74 24.11 0.57
C LYS A 231 -15.23 24.10 -0.88
N ALA A 232 -14.49 23.45 -1.79
CA ALA A 232 -14.94 23.29 -3.18
C ALA A 232 -16.24 22.49 -3.26
N TYR A 233 -16.36 21.42 -2.48
CA TYR A 233 -17.57 20.60 -2.36
C TYR A 233 -18.79 21.43 -1.92
N PHE A 234 -18.69 22.15 -0.81
CA PHE A 234 -19.80 22.99 -0.35
C PHE A 234 -20.12 24.15 -1.30
N ASN A 235 -19.13 24.67 -2.04
CA ASN A 235 -19.38 25.68 -3.07
C ASN A 235 -20.17 25.12 -4.27
N VAL A 236 -19.95 23.87 -4.67
CA VAL A 236 -20.75 23.22 -5.72
C VAL A 236 -22.18 22.98 -5.21
N LEU A 237 -22.33 22.44 -4.00
CA LEU A 237 -23.64 22.30 -3.35
C LEU A 237 -24.41 23.62 -3.27
N ALA A 238 -23.73 24.71 -2.91
CA ALA A 238 -24.34 26.03 -2.81
C ALA A 238 -24.82 26.60 -4.16
N LYS A 239 -24.20 26.19 -5.27
CA LYS A 239 -24.59 26.63 -6.62
C LYS A 239 -25.82 25.88 -7.12
N ASP A 240 -25.93 24.59 -6.80
CA ASP A 240 -27.07 23.75 -7.20
C ASP A 240 -28.32 24.01 -6.34
N PHE A 241 -28.13 24.39 -5.07
CA PHE A 241 -29.22 24.69 -4.14
C PHE A 241 -29.39 26.19 -3.90
N LYS A 242 -30.26 26.84 -4.68
CA LYS A 242 -30.62 28.25 -4.45
C LYS A 242 -31.28 28.53 -3.09
N ILE A 243 -31.81 27.54 -2.38
CA ILE A 243 -32.50 27.74 -1.10
C ILE A 243 -32.44 26.47 -0.24
N LYS A 244 -31.38 26.26 0.54
CA LYS A 244 -31.37 25.48 1.78
C LYS A 244 -30.20 25.94 2.64
N ASN A 245 -30.40 26.00 3.95
CA ASN A 245 -29.51 26.68 4.90
C ASN A 245 -28.17 25.93 5.00
N LEU A 246 -27.19 26.30 4.16
CA LEU A 246 -25.81 25.77 4.16
C LEU A 246 -25.17 25.80 5.56
N ILE A 247 -25.55 26.78 6.39
CA ILE A 247 -25.08 26.92 7.77
C ILE A 247 -25.54 25.74 8.64
N GLN A 248 -26.74 25.20 8.42
CA GLN A 248 -27.28 24.10 9.22
C GLN A 248 -26.56 22.78 8.92
N ASN A 249 -26.36 22.45 7.64
CA ASN A 249 -25.55 21.29 7.25
C ASN A 249 -24.09 21.41 7.74
N TRP A 250 -23.51 22.61 7.66
CA TRP A 250 -22.14 22.84 8.15
C TRP A 250 -22.04 22.66 9.67
N LEU A 251 -23.04 23.11 10.44
CA LEU A 251 -23.11 22.94 11.89
C LEU A 251 -23.31 21.48 12.31
N GLU A 252 -24.12 20.72 11.58
CA GLU A 252 -24.31 19.28 11.84
C GLU A 252 -22.99 18.51 11.66
N THR A 253 -22.21 18.82 10.61
CA THR A 253 -20.88 18.23 10.37
C THR A 253 -19.84 18.65 11.41
N TYR A 254 -19.86 19.90 11.89
CA TYR A 254 -18.87 20.38 12.87
C TYR A 254 -19.10 19.87 14.29
N SER A 255 -20.32 19.45 14.63
CA SER A 255 -20.66 19.03 16.00
C SER A 255 -20.09 17.66 16.41
N LEU A 256 -19.40 16.96 15.50
CA LEU A 256 -18.85 15.61 15.70
C LEU A 256 -17.32 15.53 15.56
N ASN A 257 -16.62 16.66 15.43
CA ASN A 257 -15.14 16.75 15.51
C ASN A 257 -14.68 17.28 16.86
#